data_AF-A0A2E9A142-F1
#
_entry.id   AF-A0A2E9A142-F1
#
_cell.length_a   1.000
_cell.length_b   1.000
_cell.length_c   1.000
_cell.angle_alpha   90.00
_cell.angle_beta   90.00
_cell.angle_gamma   90.00
#
_symmetry.space_group_name_H-M   'P 1'
#
loop_
_entity.id
_entity.type
_entity.pdbx_description
1 polymer ?
#
loop_
_entity_poly.entity_id
_entity_poly.type
_entity_poly.pdbx_seq_one_letter_code
_entity_poly.pdbx_strand_id
1 'polypeptide(L)'
;IQGALSNFKQATLPMIAAVGGMLVPALIYIFINFNNSETLNGWAIPSATDIAFSIGVLSLLGSRVPISLKVFLTALAIIDDLGAILIIAFFYTGDLSLSNLLFLIIVFFLLVILNKQGVIKFLPYLFIGLFLWFFTHQSGIHATIAGVLLACTIPHRKKENDFSLLVKIEHIISPYVAYFIMPLFAFANAGVNLEGLSFSSFTSTVPLGILLGLFLGKQLGVFIFSYSSIKFGYAQMPTNSNWISLYGVGILTGIGFTMSLFVGNLAFVENNQYMDGVKIGVLSGSLLSTLFGYFLLLFTSKK
;
A
#
# COMPACT_ATOMS: atom_id res chain seq x y z
N ILE A 1 5.37 -20.83 4.40
CA ILE A 1 4.87 -19.70 3.59
C ILE A 1 3.74 -20.26 2.72
N GLN A 2 2.49 -20.02 3.12
CA GLN A 2 1.26 -20.49 2.46
C GLN A 2 0.58 -19.29 1.78
N GLY A 3 -0.35 -19.55 0.87
CA GLY A 3 -1.21 -18.51 0.27
C GLY A 3 -0.97 -18.28 -1.22
N ALA A 4 -1.58 -17.23 -1.77
CA ALA A 4 -1.58 -16.94 -3.21
C ALA A 4 -0.18 -16.67 -3.81
N LEU A 5 0.80 -16.34 -2.96
CA LEU A 5 2.18 -16.08 -3.35
C LEU A 5 3.11 -17.31 -3.20
N SER A 6 2.62 -18.45 -2.70
CA SER A 6 3.47 -19.65 -2.53
C SER A 6 3.73 -20.38 -3.85
N ASN A 7 2.80 -20.26 -4.81
CA ASN A 7 2.99 -20.80 -6.15
C ASN A 7 3.59 -19.74 -7.06
N PHE A 8 4.83 -19.96 -7.49
CA PHE A 8 5.59 -19.03 -8.34
C PHE A 8 4.80 -18.58 -9.57
N LYS A 9 4.06 -19.48 -10.24
CA LYS A 9 3.27 -19.14 -11.43
C LYS A 9 2.05 -18.26 -11.15
N GLN A 10 1.50 -18.32 -9.94
CA GLN A 10 0.37 -17.49 -9.51
C GLN A 10 0.83 -16.16 -8.91
N ALA A 11 2.04 -16.14 -8.34
CA ALA A 11 2.67 -14.95 -7.76
C ALA A 11 3.26 -14.01 -8.80
N THR A 12 3.68 -14.53 -9.97
CA THR A 12 4.36 -13.72 -11.01
C THR A 12 3.48 -12.61 -11.56
N LEU A 13 2.19 -12.87 -11.79
CA LEU A 13 1.28 -11.85 -12.34
C LEU A 13 1.11 -10.66 -11.37
N PRO A 14 0.66 -10.83 -10.10
CA PRO A 14 0.59 -9.74 -9.14
C PRO A 14 1.90 -8.98 -8.98
N MET A 15 3.04 -9.68 -8.97
CA MET A 15 4.34 -9.06 -8.76
C MET A 15 4.77 -8.17 -9.94
N ILE A 16 4.64 -8.65 -11.18
CA ILE A 16 4.97 -7.86 -12.37
C ILE A 16 3.99 -6.67 -12.51
N ALA A 17 2.71 -6.91 -12.21
CA ALA A 17 1.68 -5.88 -12.21
C ALA A 17 1.94 -4.79 -11.18
N ALA A 18 2.35 -5.16 -9.96
CA ALA A 18 2.73 -4.25 -8.88
C ALA A 18 3.94 -3.39 -9.27
N VAL A 19 5.00 -4.00 -9.84
CA VAL A 19 6.16 -3.24 -10.34
C VAL A 19 5.75 -2.17 -11.35
N GLY A 20 4.90 -2.52 -12.33
CA GLY A 20 4.34 -1.53 -13.26
C GLY A 20 3.46 -0.49 -12.55
N GLY A 21 2.63 -0.95 -11.62
CA GLY A 21 1.74 -0.15 -10.79
C GLY A 21 2.43 0.78 -9.79
N MET A 22 3.73 0.62 -9.54
CA MET A 22 4.52 1.57 -8.74
C MET A 22 5.37 2.48 -9.63
N LEU A 23 6.01 1.93 -10.67
CA LEU A 23 6.93 2.67 -11.53
C LEU A 23 6.21 3.71 -12.39
N VAL A 24 5.10 3.35 -13.04
CA VAL A 24 4.43 4.26 -13.98
C VAL A 24 3.80 5.46 -13.27
N PRO A 25 3.07 5.32 -12.14
CA PRO A 25 2.57 6.48 -11.39
C PRO A 25 3.68 7.42 -10.92
N ALA A 26 4.79 6.87 -10.40
CA ALA A 26 5.94 7.63 -9.97
C ALA A 26 6.53 8.46 -11.11
N LEU A 27 6.74 7.85 -12.29
CA LEU A 27 7.28 8.54 -13.45
C LEU A 27 6.35 9.66 -13.96
N ILE A 28 5.04 9.45 -13.94
CA ILE A 28 4.05 10.50 -14.29
C ILE A 28 4.15 11.67 -13.31
N TYR A 29 4.22 11.40 -12.01
CA TYR A 29 4.36 12.45 -11.01
C TYR A 29 5.67 13.24 -11.19
N ILE A 30 6.79 12.53 -11.36
CA ILE A 30 8.11 13.13 -11.57
C ILE A 30 8.10 14.01 -12.81
N PHE A 31 7.50 13.56 -13.92
CA PHE A 31 7.40 14.35 -15.15
C PHE A 31 6.66 15.67 -14.93
N ILE A 32 5.56 15.66 -14.17
CA ILE A 32 4.76 16.85 -13.88
C ILE A 32 5.47 17.80 -12.92
N ASN A 33 6.25 17.26 -11.97
CA ASN A 33 6.93 18.02 -10.92
C ASN A 33 8.42 18.26 -11.18
N PHE A 34 8.92 17.95 -12.38
CA PHE A 34 10.36 17.95 -12.70
C PHE A 34 11.08 19.28 -12.40
N ASN A 35 10.37 20.40 -12.49
CA ASN A 35 10.93 21.73 -12.34
C ASN A 35 11.06 22.21 -10.88
N ASN A 36 10.52 21.48 -9.89
CA ASN A 36 10.56 21.90 -8.49
C ASN A 36 11.09 20.77 -7.59
N SER A 37 12.26 21.00 -7.00
CA SER A 37 12.94 20.04 -6.13
C SER A 37 12.16 19.70 -4.86
N GLU A 38 11.37 20.63 -4.32
CA GLU A 38 10.55 20.37 -3.13
C GLU A 38 9.39 19.42 -3.46
N THR A 39 8.72 19.64 -4.60
CA THR A 39 7.55 18.83 -4.97
C THR A 39 7.95 17.46 -5.50
N LEU A 40 9.16 17.30 -6.06
CA LEU A 40 9.71 16.00 -6.44
C LEU A 40 9.77 15.00 -5.29
N ASN A 41 9.85 15.46 -4.04
CA ASN A 41 9.84 14.56 -2.89
C ASN A 41 8.54 13.73 -2.80
N GLY A 42 7.42 14.20 -3.38
CA GLY A 42 6.14 13.50 -3.42
C GLY A 42 6.01 12.35 -4.42
N TRP A 43 7.09 11.93 -5.10
CA TRP A 43 7.02 10.96 -6.19
C TRP A 43 6.41 9.60 -5.83
N ALA A 44 6.52 9.16 -4.58
CA ALA A 44 6.00 7.88 -4.13
C ALA A 44 4.50 7.93 -3.77
N ILE A 45 3.90 9.11 -3.66
CA ILE A 45 2.49 9.28 -3.26
C ILE A 45 1.52 8.49 -4.15
N PRO A 46 1.57 8.59 -5.49
CA PRO A 46 0.64 7.88 -6.37
C PRO A 46 1.00 6.40 -6.58
N SER A 47 2.09 5.91 -5.98
CA SER A 47 2.52 4.51 -6.08
C SER A 47 1.82 3.59 -5.08
N ALA A 48 1.14 4.15 -4.08
CA ALA A 48 0.46 3.38 -3.05
C ALA A 48 -0.99 3.05 -3.42
N THR A 49 -1.53 1.98 -2.84
CA THR A 49 -2.91 1.51 -3.06
C THR A 49 -3.56 1.15 -1.72
N ASP A 50 -4.69 1.74 -1.40
CA ASP A 50 -5.48 1.42 -0.20
C ASP A 50 -6.19 0.07 -0.38
N ILE A 51 -5.61 -0.97 0.20
CA ILE A 51 -6.12 -2.34 0.15
C ILE A 51 -7.56 -2.41 0.67
N ALA A 52 -7.85 -1.75 1.81
CA ALA A 52 -9.12 -1.88 2.50
C ALA A 52 -10.25 -1.28 1.66
N PHE A 53 -10.04 -0.08 1.11
CA PHE A 53 -11.05 0.57 0.28
C PHE A 53 -11.20 -0.12 -1.07
N SER A 54 -10.09 -0.53 -1.71
CA SER A 54 -10.12 -1.22 -3.00
C SER A 54 -10.88 -2.56 -2.93
N ILE A 55 -10.59 -3.38 -1.91
CA ILE A 55 -11.32 -4.63 -1.66
C ILE A 55 -12.76 -4.35 -1.24
N GLY A 56 -13.01 -3.30 -0.46
CA GLY A 56 -14.36 -2.85 -0.09
C GLY A 56 -15.23 -2.59 -1.32
N VAL A 57 -14.76 -1.74 -2.24
CA VAL A 57 -15.44 -1.43 -3.50
C VAL A 57 -15.62 -2.68 -4.36
N LEU A 58 -14.59 -3.52 -4.48
CA LEU A 58 -14.67 -4.77 -5.24
C LEU A 58 -15.67 -5.77 -4.63
N SER A 59 -15.85 -5.73 -3.31
CA SER A 59 -16.78 -6.60 -2.59
C SER A 59 -18.24 -6.16 -2.72
N LEU A 60 -18.49 -4.86 -2.92
CA LEU A 60 -19.84 -4.34 -3.23
C LEU A 60 -20.41 -4.90 -4.54
N LEU A 61 -19.55 -5.30 -5.48
CA LEU A 61 -19.95 -5.95 -6.73
C LEU A 61 -20.41 -7.42 -6.54
N GLY A 62 -20.24 -7.99 -5.34
CA GLY A 62 -20.76 -9.30 -4.96
C GLY A 62 -20.18 -10.45 -5.78
N SER A 63 -21.08 -11.25 -6.38
CA SER A 63 -20.75 -12.42 -7.20
C SER A 63 -20.27 -12.09 -8.62
N ARG A 64 -20.44 -10.84 -9.06
CA ARG A 64 -20.05 -10.38 -10.41
C ARG A 64 -18.54 -10.43 -10.63
N VAL A 65 -17.76 -10.37 -9.56
CA VAL A 65 -16.29 -10.40 -9.64
C VAL A 65 -15.79 -11.75 -9.14
N PRO A 66 -15.07 -12.52 -9.99
CA PRO A 66 -14.40 -13.76 -9.61
C PRO A 66 -13.52 -13.59 -8.35
N ILE A 67 -13.50 -14.62 -7.51
CA ILE A 67 -12.62 -14.66 -6.32
C ILE A 67 -11.15 -14.54 -6.72
N SER A 68 -10.76 -15.09 -7.88
CA SER A 68 -9.41 -14.99 -8.45
C SER A 68 -8.95 -13.54 -8.64
N LEU A 69 -9.85 -12.63 -9.04
CA LEU A 69 -9.55 -11.20 -9.18
C LEU A 69 -9.43 -10.49 -7.83
N LYS A 70 -10.21 -10.90 -6.83
CA LYS A 70 -10.07 -10.40 -5.45
C LYS A 70 -8.69 -10.78 -4.91
N VAL A 71 -8.30 -12.04 -5.10
CA VAL A 71 -6.97 -12.54 -4.71
C VAL A 71 -5.85 -11.81 -5.47
N PHE A 72 -6.01 -11.57 -6.77
CA PHE A 72 -5.05 -10.80 -7.56
C PHE A 72 -4.88 -9.38 -7.02
N LEU A 73 -5.99 -8.65 -6.79
CA LEU A 73 -5.96 -7.29 -6.24
C LEU A 73 -5.31 -7.26 -4.85
N THR A 74 -5.68 -8.18 -3.96
CA THR A 74 -5.06 -8.27 -2.63
C THR A 74 -3.55 -8.52 -2.73
N ALA A 75 -3.12 -9.46 -3.57
CA ALA A 75 -1.71 -9.77 -3.73
C ALA A 75 -0.91 -8.60 -4.32
N LEU A 76 -1.44 -7.94 -5.35
CA LEU A 76 -0.84 -6.76 -5.95
C LEU A 76 -0.69 -5.64 -4.92
N ALA A 77 -1.77 -5.33 -4.20
CA ALA A 77 -1.77 -4.22 -3.27
C ALA A 77 -0.88 -4.47 -2.04
N ILE A 78 -0.74 -5.72 -1.59
CA ILE A 78 0.27 -6.10 -0.57
C ILE A 78 1.69 -5.86 -1.08
N ILE A 79 1.99 -6.22 -2.33
CA ILE A 79 3.32 -6.00 -2.92
C ILE A 79 3.60 -4.51 -3.08
N ASP A 80 2.62 -3.73 -3.55
CA ASP A 80 2.70 -2.27 -3.66
C ASP A 80 2.97 -1.62 -2.29
N ASP A 81 2.24 -2.03 -1.24
CA ASP A 81 2.42 -1.51 0.12
C ASP A 81 3.79 -1.87 0.70
N LEU A 82 4.26 -3.10 0.51
CA LEU A 82 5.59 -3.52 0.95
C LEU A 82 6.68 -2.74 0.19
N GLY A 83 6.49 -2.54 -1.11
CA GLY A 83 7.34 -1.69 -1.94
C GLY A 83 7.33 -0.23 -1.46
N ALA A 84 6.18 0.33 -1.13
CA ALA A 84 6.06 1.68 -0.59
C ALA A 84 6.77 1.81 0.77
N ILE A 85 6.66 0.81 1.65
CA ILE A 85 7.39 0.76 2.92
C ILE A 85 8.91 0.74 2.70
N LEU A 86 9.40 0.01 1.70
CA LEU A 86 10.82 0.01 1.35
C LEU A 86 11.27 1.37 0.79
N ILE A 87 10.47 1.98 -0.09
CA ILE A 87 10.75 3.34 -0.61
C ILE A 87 10.85 4.31 0.56
N ILE A 88 9.91 4.23 1.50
CA ILE A 88 9.91 5.05 2.71
C ILE A 88 11.19 4.87 3.52
N ALA A 89 11.60 3.62 3.74
CA ALA A 89 12.81 3.29 4.50
C ALA A 89 14.08 3.89 3.91
N PHE A 90 14.17 4.01 2.58
CA PHE A 90 15.39 4.46 1.91
C PHE A 90 15.37 5.95 1.53
N PHE A 91 14.21 6.52 1.25
CA PHE A 91 14.09 7.88 0.68
C PHE A 91 13.52 8.93 1.63
N TYR A 92 12.75 8.54 2.65
CA TYR A 92 12.17 9.47 3.63
C TYR A 92 12.80 9.36 5.02
N THR A 93 13.95 8.70 5.14
CA THR A 93 14.67 8.57 6.41
C THR A 93 15.38 9.88 6.75
N GLY A 94 15.21 10.33 8.01
CA GLY A 94 15.82 11.55 8.52
C GLY A 94 17.24 11.33 9.06
N ASP A 95 17.68 12.24 9.93
CA ASP A 95 19.00 12.16 10.55
C ASP A 95 19.19 10.89 11.38
N LEU A 96 20.21 10.10 11.00
CA LEU A 96 20.46 8.80 11.61
C LEU A 96 21.23 8.92 12.92
N SER A 97 20.57 8.56 14.03
CA SER A 97 21.25 8.35 15.31
C SER A 97 21.86 6.95 15.36
N LEU A 98 23.18 6.87 15.19
CA LEU A 98 23.92 5.59 15.27
C LEU A 98 23.70 4.84 16.59
N SER A 99 23.55 5.57 17.70
CA SER A 99 23.28 4.97 19.01
C SER A 99 21.92 4.26 19.02
N ASN A 100 20.88 4.91 18.53
CA ASN A 100 19.53 4.34 18.48
C ASN A 100 19.42 3.19 17.47
N LEU A 101 20.18 3.23 16.38
CA LEU A 101 20.29 2.11 15.43
C LEU A 101 20.89 0.86 16.08
N LEU A 102 21.91 1.02 16.92
CA LEU A 102 22.51 -0.10 17.64
C LEU A 102 21.50 -0.73 18.62
N PHE A 103 20.74 0.09 19.37
CA PHE A 103 19.67 -0.41 20.23
C PHE A 103 18.53 -1.09 19.44
N LEU A 104 18.15 -0.55 18.28
CA LEU A 104 17.17 -1.17 17.37
C LEU A 104 17.61 -2.58 16.96
N ILE A 105 18.87 -2.75 16.56
CA ILE A 105 19.42 -4.06 16.17
C ILE A 105 19.40 -5.04 17.36
N ILE A 106 19.80 -4.58 18.55
CA ILE A 106 19.76 -5.41 19.77
C ILE A 106 18.34 -5.86 20.08
N VAL A 107 17.38 -4.95 20.06
CA VAL A 107 15.96 -5.26 20.34
C VAL A 107 15.39 -6.20 19.30
N PHE A 108 15.70 -6.00 18.01
CA PHE A 108 15.31 -6.91 16.95
C PHE A 108 15.91 -8.32 17.16
N PHE A 109 17.19 -8.41 17.55
CA PHE A 109 17.83 -9.69 17.84
C PHE A 109 17.18 -10.40 19.04
N LEU A 110 16.78 -9.66 20.08
CA LEU A 110 16.02 -10.21 21.20
C LEU A 110 14.67 -10.82 20.76
N LEU A 111 13.94 -10.16 19.86
CA LEU A 111 12.71 -10.70 19.28
C LEU A 111 12.98 -12.00 18.50
N VAL A 112 14.08 -12.06 17.74
CA VAL A 112 14.48 -13.27 17.00
C VAL A 112 14.86 -14.40 17.95
N ILE A 113 15.57 -14.13 19.05
CA ILE A 113 15.87 -15.13 20.08
C ILE A 113 14.56 -15.66 20.69
N LEU A 114 13.62 -14.78 21.01
CA LEU A 114 12.34 -15.13 21.61
C LEU A 114 11.50 -16.02 20.66
N ASN A 115 11.56 -15.75 19.35
CA ASN A 115 11.02 -16.61 18.30
C ASN A 115 11.68 -17.99 18.27
N LYS A 116 13.02 -18.04 18.28
CA LYS A 116 13.79 -19.30 18.26
C LYS A 116 13.57 -20.17 19.49
N GLN A 117 13.32 -19.55 20.65
CA GLN A 117 12.96 -20.26 21.88
C GLN A 117 11.51 -20.82 21.85
N GLY A 118 10.73 -20.53 20.81
CA GLY A 118 9.40 -21.09 20.64
C GLY A 118 8.34 -20.48 21.56
N VAL A 119 8.53 -19.24 22.03
CA VAL A 119 7.55 -18.57 22.88
C VAL A 119 6.28 -18.29 22.09
N ILE A 120 5.17 -18.90 22.50
CA ILE A 120 3.84 -18.80 21.85
C ILE A 120 2.91 -17.78 22.49
N LYS A 121 3.40 -16.94 23.41
CA LYS A 121 2.65 -15.83 24.01
C LYS A 121 2.97 -14.54 23.27
N PHE A 122 1.96 -13.73 22.94
CA PHE A 122 2.15 -12.45 22.23
C PHE A 122 2.73 -11.34 23.11
N LEU A 123 2.39 -11.32 24.40
CA LEU A 123 2.73 -10.22 25.30
C LEU A 123 4.24 -9.87 25.35
N PRO A 124 5.18 -10.85 25.40
CA PRO A 124 6.60 -10.55 25.32
C PRO A 124 7.02 -9.89 23.99
N TYR A 125 6.47 -10.33 22.85
CA TYR A 125 6.73 -9.69 21.56
C TYR A 125 6.19 -8.27 21.55
N LEU A 126 4.99 -8.03 22.10
CA LEU A 126 4.42 -6.69 22.18
C LEU A 126 5.30 -5.75 23.01
N PHE A 127 5.71 -6.16 24.21
CA PHE A 127 6.56 -5.33 25.08
C PHE A 127 7.90 -5.00 24.42
N ILE A 128 8.60 -5.99 23.88
CA ILE A 128 9.88 -5.77 23.18
C ILE A 128 9.66 -4.98 21.89
N GLY A 129 8.55 -5.21 21.19
CA GLY A 129 8.14 -4.48 19.99
C GLY A 129 7.87 -2.99 20.25
N LEU A 130 7.39 -2.60 21.44
CA LEU A 130 7.26 -1.20 21.81
C LEU A 130 8.63 -0.51 21.93
N PHE A 131 9.64 -1.21 22.46
CA PHE A 131 11.01 -0.70 22.44
C PHE A 131 11.55 -0.62 21.02
N LEU A 132 11.24 -1.60 20.16
CA LEU A 132 11.64 -1.58 18.75
C LEU A 132 11.07 -0.33 18.06
N TRP A 133 9.78 -0.06 18.27
CA TRP A 133 9.11 1.13 17.75
C TRP A 133 9.73 2.43 18.26
N PHE A 134 10.01 2.50 19.56
CA PHE A 134 10.63 3.68 20.19
C PHE A 134 12.02 3.97 19.60
N PHE A 135 12.90 2.96 19.52
CA PHE A 135 14.24 3.15 18.95
C PHE A 135 14.19 3.41 17.45
N THR A 136 13.24 2.83 16.72
CA THR A 136 13.03 3.14 15.30
C THR A 136 12.71 4.62 15.15
N HIS A 137 11.72 5.14 15.88
CA HIS A 137 11.34 6.55 15.84
C HIS A 137 12.51 7.50 16.19
N GLN A 138 13.28 7.17 17.22
CA GLN A 138 14.44 7.97 17.64
C GLN A 138 15.68 7.81 16.74
N SER A 139 15.71 6.80 15.87
CA SER A 139 16.85 6.52 14.98
C SER A 139 16.82 7.30 13.67
N GLY A 140 15.75 8.05 13.39
CA GLY A 140 15.52 8.71 12.10
C GLY A 140 14.82 7.81 11.07
N ILE A 141 14.76 6.49 11.33
CA ILE A 141 13.96 5.54 10.54
C ILE A 141 12.48 5.71 10.87
N HIS A 142 11.61 5.53 9.89
CA HIS A 142 10.17 5.60 10.12
C HIS A 142 9.63 4.47 11.00
N ALA A 143 8.81 4.88 11.98
CA ALA A 143 8.28 4.00 13.01
C ALA A 143 7.35 2.89 12.47
N THR A 144 6.79 3.05 11.26
CA THR A 144 5.97 2.03 10.58
C THR A 144 6.74 0.74 10.32
N ILE A 145 8.05 0.82 10.08
CA ILE A 145 8.91 -0.34 9.81
C ILE A 145 8.98 -1.27 11.03
N ALA A 146 8.90 -0.71 12.24
CA ALA A 146 8.90 -1.49 13.47
C ALA A 146 7.75 -2.51 13.53
N GLY A 147 6.56 -2.15 13.03
CA GLY A 147 5.41 -3.06 12.97
C GLY A 147 5.67 -4.26 12.05
N VAL A 148 6.27 -4.01 10.88
CA VAL A 148 6.64 -5.06 9.91
C VAL A 148 7.72 -5.97 10.48
N LEU A 149 8.78 -5.39 11.05
CA LEU A 149 9.86 -6.15 11.68
C LEU A 149 9.33 -7.00 12.85
N LEU A 150 8.46 -6.45 13.69
CA LEU A 150 7.82 -7.20 14.76
C LEU A 150 7.02 -8.38 14.20
N ALA A 151 6.18 -8.15 13.19
CA ALA A 151 5.38 -9.20 12.56
C ALA A 151 6.26 -10.35 12.01
N CYS A 152 7.40 -10.02 11.38
CA CYS A 152 8.37 -11.00 10.89
C CYS A 152 9.00 -11.86 12.01
N THR A 153 9.00 -11.39 13.25
CA THR A 153 9.50 -12.14 14.40
C THR A 153 8.44 -12.95 15.13
N ILE A 154 7.15 -12.78 14.83
CA ILE A 154 6.08 -13.56 15.48
C ILE A 154 6.05 -14.99 14.90
N PRO A 155 6.05 -16.04 15.75
CA PRO A 155 6.04 -17.43 15.30
C PRO A 155 4.87 -17.78 14.39
N HIS A 156 5.21 -18.34 13.24
CA HIS A 156 4.28 -19.02 12.34
C HIS A 156 4.33 -20.54 12.54
N ARG A 157 3.25 -21.23 12.17
CA ARG A 157 3.14 -22.69 12.26
C ARG A 157 4.21 -23.40 11.41
N LYS A 158 4.67 -24.56 11.87
CA LYS A 158 5.61 -25.44 11.13
C LYS A 158 4.88 -26.36 10.16
N LYS A 159 3.74 -26.92 10.57
CA LYS A 159 2.83 -27.72 9.72
C LYS A 159 1.46 -27.04 9.59
N GLU A 160 0.71 -27.37 8.54
CA GLU A 160 -0.59 -26.73 8.22
C GLU A 160 -1.59 -26.73 9.37
N ASN A 161 -1.67 -27.83 10.13
CA ASN A 161 -2.62 -27.98 11.22
C ASN A 161 -2.08 -27.53 12.59
N ASP A 162 -0.85 -27.02 12.66
CA ASP A 162 -0.30 -26.52 13.91
C ASP A 162 -0.87 -25.14 14.24
N PHE A 163 -0.91 -24.84 15.54
CA PHE A 163 -1.21 -23.51 16.03
C PHE A 163 -0.22 -22.48 15.48
N SER A 164 -0.73 -21.36 14.95
CA SER A 164 0.08 -20.21 14.56
C SER A 164 -0.28 -18.99 15.40
N LEU A 165 0.70 -18.49 16.16
CA LEU A 165 0.52 -17.25 16.91
C LEU A 165 0.29 -16.08 15.95
N LEU A 166 1.05 -16.00 14.85
CA LEU A 166 0.89 -14.98 13.82
C LEU A 166 -0.55 -14.90 13.30
N VAL A 167 -1.12 -16.03 12.85
CA VAL A 167 -2.50 -16.09 12.31
C VAL A 167 -3.53 -15.73 13.38
N LYS A 168 -3.34 -16.18 14.64
CA LYS A 168 -4.22 -15.80 15.75
C LYS A 168 -4.23 -14.29 15.97
N ILE A 169 -3.05 -13.66 15.98
CA ILE A 169 -2.91 -12.23 16.20
C ILE A 169 -3.45 -11.42 15.02
N GLU A 170 -3.20 -11.86 13.79
CA GLU A 170 -3.79 -11.29 12.58
C GLU A 170 -5.32 -11.24 12.66
N HIS A 171 -5.97 -12.37 12.99
CA HIS A 171 -7.42 -12.43 13.15
C HIS A 171 -7.96 -11.54 14.29
N ILE A 172 -7.20 -11.40 15.39
CA ILE A 172 -7.60 -10.54 16.51
C ILE A 172 -7.49 -9.07 16.11
N ILE A 173 -6.41 -8.65 15.43
CA ILE A 173 -6.11 -7.25 15.13
C ILE A 173 -6.89 -6.74 13.91
N SER A 174 -7.11 -7.60 12.90
CA SER A 174 -7.80 -7.24 11.65
C SER A 174 -9.08 -6.43 11.83
N PRO A 175 -10.06 -6.81 12.68
CA PRO A 175 -11.27 -6.01 12.87
C PRO A 175 -10.99 -4.64 13.50
N TYR A 176 -10.06 -4.53 14.45
CA TYR A 176 -9.70 -3.23 15.03
C TYR A 176 -9.01 -2.33 14.00
N VAL A 177 -8.17 -2.90 13.13
CA VAL A 177 -7.54 -2.14 12.06
C VAL A 177 -8.60 -1.64 11.08
N ALA A 178 -9.47 -2.52 10.60
CA ALA A 178 -10.46 -2.19 9.58
C ALA A 178 -11.56 -1.22 10.08
N TYR A 179 -12.04 -1.37 11.30
CA TYR A 179 -13.20 -0.63 11.80
C TYR A 179 -12.87 0.51 12.77
N PHE A 180 -11.63 0.59 13.28
CA PHE A 180 -11.23 1.66 14.21
C PHE A 180 -10.01 2.43 13.72
N ILE A 181 -8.87 1.76 13.52
CA ILE A 181 -7.60 2.44 13.20
C ILE A 181 -7.66 3.12 11.83
N MET A 182 -8.10 2.43 10.79
CA MET A 182 -8.18 2.99 9.43
C MET A 182 -9.20 4.14 9.34
N PRO A 183 -10.43 4.03 9.87
CA PRO A 183 -11.35 5.16 9.92
C PRO A 183 -10.84 6.34 10.74
N LEU A 184 -10.20 6.11 11.88
CA LEU A 184 -9.61 7.17 12.71
C LEU A 184 -8.47 7.88 11.98
N PHE A 185 -7.60 7.12 11.31
CA PHE A 185 -6.52 7.65 10.49
C PHE A 185 -7.07 8.51 9.35
N ALA A 186 -8.06 8.00 8.61
CA ALA A 186 -8.71 8.73 7.54
C ALA A 186 -9.38 10.01 8.06
N PHE A 187 -10.08 9.94 9.19
CA PHE A 187 -10.71 11.11 9.81
C PHE A 187 -9.70 12.20 10.19
N ALA A 188 -8.55 11.82 10.75
CA ALA A 188 -7.52 12.76 11.15
C ALA A 188 -6.75 13.38 9.97
N ASN A 189 -6.62 12.66 8.85
CA ASN A 189 -5.73 13.06 7.75
C ASN A 189 -6.44 13.48 6.46
N ALA A 190 -7.70 13.07 6.25
CA ALA A 190 -8.44 13.40 5.03
C ALA A 190 -9.13 14.77 5.06
N GLY A 191 -9.11 15.46 6.20
CA GLY A 191 -9.68 16.81 6.32
C GLY A 191 -8.95 17.81 5.42
N VAL A 192 -9.65 18.37 4.44
CA VAL A 192 -9.14 19.41 3.54
C VAL A 192 -9.80 20.73 3.88
N ASN A 193 -9.01 21.80 4.02
CA ASN A 193 -9.59 23.13 4.10
C ASN A 193 -10.11 23.52 2.71
N LEU A 194 -11.42 23.72 2.59
CA LEU A 194 -12.06 24.10 1.33
C LEU A 194 -12.10 25.62 1.13
N GLU A 195 -11.75 26.40 2.15
CA GLU A 195 -11.72 27.85 2.07
C GLU A 195 -10.63 28.31 1.09
N GLY A 196 -11.02 29.11 0.09
CA GLY A 196 -10.10 29.61 -0.94
C GLY A 196 -9.79 28.62 -2.07
N LEU A 197 -10.47 27.46 -2.13
CA LEU A 197 -10.31 26.55 -3.27
C LEU A 197 -10.85 27.17 -4.57
N SER A 198 -9.94 27.35 -5.52
CA SER A 198 -10.24 27.71 -6.89
C SER A 198 -9.94 26.54 -7.82
N PHE A 199 -10.49 26.58 -9.04
CA PHE A 199 -10.16 25.59 -10.08
C PHE A 199 -8.65 25.51 -10.35
N SER A 200 -7.89 26.60 -10.14
CA SER A 200 -6.44 26.59 -10.30
C SER A 200 -5.72 25.72 -9.28
N SER A 201 -6.32 25.46 -8.11
CA SER A 201 -5.74 24.56 -7.10
C SER A 201 -5.65 23.13 -7.63
N PHE A 202 -6.64 22.67 -8.41
CA PHE A 202 -6.62 21.34 -9.04
C PHE A 202 -5.55 21.21 -10.14
N THR A 203 -5.24 22.32 -10.82
CA THR A 203 -4.23 22.34 -11.90
C THR A 203 -2.80 22.57 -11.40
N SER A 204 -2.61 22.79 -10.10
CA SER A 204 -1.27 22.88 -9.52
C SER A 204 -0.53 21.54 -9.62
N THR A 205 0.80 21.58 -9.67
CA THR A 205 1.62 20.44 -10.08
C THR A 205 1.51 19.24 -9.13
N VAL A 206 1.35 19.48 -7.82
CA VAL A 206 1.24 18.41 -6.81
C VAL A 206 -0.11 17.66 -6.92
N PRO A 207 -1.29 18.31 -6.78
CA PRO A 207 -2.59 17.68 -7.00
C PRO A 207 -2.71 16.99 -8.35
N LEU A 208 -2.29 17.67 -9.43
CA LEU A 208 -2.39 17.15 -10.78
C LEU A 208 -1.49 15.93 -10.98
N GLY A 209 -0.26 15.98 -10.47
CA GLY A 209 0.68 14.86 -10.49
C GLY A 209 0.16 13.64 -9.76
N ILE A 210 -0.43 13.84 -8.58
CA ILE A 210 -1.01 12.75 -7.78
C ILE A 210 -2.25 12.19 -8.47
N LEU A 211 -3.17 13.05 -8.92
CA LEU A 211 -4.40 12.64 -9.61
C LEU A 211 -4.08 11.82 -10.86
N LEU A 212 -3.20 12.31 -11.73
CA LEU A 212 -2.83 11.62 -12.96
C LEU A 212 -2.01 10.35 -12.67
N GLY A 213 -1.13 10.37 -11.67
CA GLY A 213 -0.41 9.17 -11.24
C GLY A 213 -1.35 8.08 -10.71
N LEU A 214 -2.29 8.42 -9.83
CA LEU A 214 -3.26 7.48 -9.28
C LEU A 214 -4.27 6.99 -10.32
N PHE A 215 -4.84 7.88 -11.13
CA PHE A 215 -5.90 7.50 -12.07
C PHE A 215 -5.33 6.89 -13.36
N LEU A 216 -4.46 7.61 -14.07
CA LEU A 216 -3.89 7.13 -15.34
C LEU A 216 -2.67 6.23 -15.11
N GLY A 217 -1.79 6.60 -14.19
CA GLY A 217 -0.54 5.88 -13.96
C GLY A 217 -0.75 4.45 -13.50
N LYS A 218 -1.62 4.24 -12.49
CA LYS A 218 -1.92 2.89 -11.98
C LYS A 218 -2.60 2.05 -13.05
N GLN A 219 -3.58 2.62 -13.74
CA GLN A 219 -4.27 1.96 -14.83
C GLN A 219 -3.30 1.50 -15.94
N LEU A 220 -2.44 2.40 -16.42
CA LEU A 220 -1.47 2.08 -17.47
C LEU A 220 -0.41 1.10 -16.97
N GLY A 221 0.17 1.35 -15.79
CA GLY A 221 1.20 0.52 -15.20
C GLY A 221 0.75 -0.91 -14.98
N VAL A 222 -0.33 -1.09 -14.22
CA VAL A 222 -0.87 -2.42 -13.90
C VAL A 222 -1.32 -3.14 -15.17
N PHE A 223 -2.05 -2.47 -16.07
CA PHE A 223 -2.59 -3.13 -17.26
C PHE A 223 -1.50 -3.50 -18.27
N ILE A 224 -0.58 -2.59 -18.60
CA ILE A 224 0.46 -2.83 -19.61
C ILE A 224 1.42 -3.94 -19.16
N PHE A 225 1.82 -3.94 -17.89
CA PHE A 225 2.71 -4.96 -17.34
C PHE A 225 2.01 -6.32 -17.21
N SER A 226 0.74 -6.33 -16.78
CA SER A 226 -0.07 -7.56 -16.76
C SER A 226 -0.30 -8.11 -18.16
N TYR A 227 -0.67 -7.26 -19.12
CA TYR A 227 -0.88 -7.65 -20.52
C TYR A 227 0.39 -8.22 -21.14
N SER A 228 1.53 -7.54 -20.96
CA SER A 228 2.82 -7.97 -21.49
C SER A 228 3.25 -9.31 -20.88
N SER A 229 3.17 -9.45 -19.56
CA SER A 229 3.57 -10.70 -18.88
C SER A 229 2.71 -11.90 -19.29
N ILE A 230 1.40 -11.71 -19.48
CA ILE A 230 0.50 -12.76 -19.99
C ILE A 230 0.81 -13.08 -21.46
N LYS A 231 1.01 -12.05 -22.29
CA LYS A 231 1.28 -12.22 -23.74
C LYS A 231 2.61 -12.92 -24.01
N PHE A 232 3.64 -12.66 -23.21
CA PHE A 232 4.95 -13.30 -23.31
C PHE A 232 5.02 -14.65 -22.56
N GLY A 233 3.95 -15.09 -21.90
CA GLY A 233 3.89 -16.39 -21.23
C GLY A 233 4.58 -16.47 -19.88
N TYR A 234 4.98 -15.33 -19.28
CA TYR A 234 5.54 -15.27 -17.92
C TYR A 234 4.48 -15.41 -16.82
N ALA A 235 3.22 -15.12 -17.16
CA ALA A 235 2.09 -15.08 -16.24
C ALA A 235 0.84 -15.70 -16.88
N GLN A 236 -0.13 -16.07 -16.05
CA GLN A 236 -1.42 -16.60 -16.49
C GLN A 236 -2.55 -15.67 -16.06
N MET A 237 -3.53 -15.47 -16.95
CA MET A 237 -4.75 -14.72 -16.65
C MET A 237 -5.47 -15.35 -15.44
N PRO A 238 -6.00 -14.54 -14.49
CA PRO A 238 -6.79 -15.07 -13.38
C PRO A 238 -7.98 -15.91 -13.89
N THR A 239 -8.29 -17.01 -13.20
CA THR A 239 -9.36 -17.93 -13.60
C THR A 239 -10.72 -17.22 -13.67
N ASN A 240 -11.53 -17.55 -14.67
CA ASN A 240 -12.85 -16.93 -14.91
C ASN A 240 -12.81 -15.39 -15.08
N SER A 241 -11.66 -14.82 -15.46
CA SER A 241 -11.53 -13.39 -15.75
C SER A 241 -11.33 -13.11 -17.24
N ASN A 242 -11.58 -11.87 -17.63
CA ASN A 242 -11.34 -11.34 -18.97
C ASN A 242 -10.52 -10.04 -18.91
N TRP A 243 -10.03 -9.57 -20.07
CA TRP A 243 -9.21 -8.36 -20.16
C TRP A 243 -9.87 -7.10 -19.59
N ILE A 244 -11.18 -6.97 -19.76
CA ILE A 244 -11.94 -5.81 -19.26
C ILE A 244 -12.02 -5.86 -17.74
N SER A 245 -12.24 -7.03 -17.15
CA SER A 245 -12.26 -7.21 -15.70
C SER A 245 -10.87 -7.02 -15.07
N LEU A 246 -9.80 -7.45 -15.75
CA LEU A 246 -8.43 -7.19 -15.32
C LEU A 246 -8.12 -5.69 -15.38
N TYR A 247 -8.53 -5.01 -16.45
CA TYR A 247 -8.40 -3.56 -16.57
C TYR A 247 -9.19 -2.82 -15.49
N GLY A 248 -10.45 -3.22 -15.22
CA GLY A 248 -11.27 -2.63 -14.17
C GLY A 248 -10.65 -2.78 -12.78
N VAL A 249 -10.06 -3.94 -12.49
CA VAL A 249 -9.28 -4.13 -11.26
C VAL A 249 -8.03 -3.25 -11.26
N GLY A 250 -7.37 -3.08 -12.41
CA GLY A 250 -6.27 -2.13 -12.58
C GLY A 250 -6.66 -0.69 -12.25
N ILE A 251 -7.85 -0.23 -12.65
CA ILE A 251 -8.36 1.10 -12.25
C ILE A 251 -8.55 1.18 -10.73
N LEU A 252 -9.10 0.12 -10.10
CA LEU A 252 -9.28 0.09 -8.64
C LEU A 252 -7.95 0.14 -7.87
N THR A 253 -6.82 -0.29 -8.45
CA THR A 253 -5.50 -0.08 -7.83
C THR A 253 -5.13 1.41 -7.72
N GLY A 254 -5.79 2.28 -8.47
CA GLY A 254 -5.67 3.75 -8.38
C GLY A 254 -6.33 4.38 -7.17
N ILE A 255 -6.95 3.57 -6.29
CA ILE A 255 -7.49 4.04 -5.02
C ILE A 255 -6.32 4.09 -4.03
N GLY A 256 -5.64 5.23 -3.95
CA GLY A 256 -4.52 5.42 -3.02
C GLY A 256 -4.94 5.79 -1.60
N PHE A 257 -6.06 6.53 -1.48
CA PHE A 257 -6.68 7.05 -0.25
C PHE A 257 -5.76 7.10 0.98
N THR A 258 -5.93 6.23 1.97
CA THR A 258 -5.18 6.33 3.23
C THR A 258 -3.67 6.12 3.06
N MET A 259 -3.25 5.19 2.21
CA MET A 259 -1.83 4.91 2.00
C MET A 259 -1.13 6.05 1.24
N SER A 260 -1.78 6.65 0.25
CA SER A 260 -1.23 7.85 -0.41
C SER A 260 -1.22 9.08 0.51
N LEU A 261 -2.24 9.26 1.37
CA LEU A 261 -2.23 10.31 2.39
C LEU A 261 -1.09 10.10 3.39
N PHE A 262 -0.86 8.85 3.79
CA PHE A 262 0.25 8.49 4.66
C PHE A 262 1.60 8.83 4.02
N VAL A 263 1.85 8.39 2.79
CA VAL A 263 3.08 8.72 2.05
C VAL A 263 3.22 10.24 1.86
N GLY A 264 2.11 10.94 1.60
CA GLY A 264 2.11 12.39 1.45
C GLY A 264 2.54 13.14 2.72
N ASN A 265 2.05 12.70 3.88
CA ASN A 265 2.49 13.24 5.18
C ASN A 265 3.99 13.05 5.39
N LEU A 266 4.59 11.98 4.86
CA LEU A 266 6.03 11.71 4.97
C LEU A 266 6.84 12.53 3.95
N ALA A 267 6.31 12.68 2.74
CA ALA A 267 6.99 13.42 1.67
C ALA A 267 7.04 14.93 1.92
N PHE A 268 6.09 15.48 2.67
CA PHE A 268 5.96 16.92 2.89
C PHE A 268 6.01 17.35 4.36
N VAL A 269 6.65 16.56 5.24
CA VAL A 269 6.82 16.88 6.68
C VAL A 269 7.37 18.29 6.89
N GLU A 270 8.37 18.70 6.11
CA GLU A 270 9.02 20.02 6.20
C GLU A 270 8.30 21.09 5.36
N ASN A 271 7.41 20.69 4.45
CA ASN A 271 6.79 21.54 3.44
C ASN A 271 5.26 21.45 3.49
N ASN A 272 4.69 21.73 4.66
CA ASN A 272 3.24 21.61 4.93
C ASN A 272 2.34 22.41 3.97
N GLN A 273 2.88 23.42 3.29
CA GLN A 273 2.17 24.18 2.26
C GLN A 273 1.58 23.32 1.12
N TYR A 274 2.18 22.17 0.82
CA TYR A 274 1.70 21.27 -0.24
C TYR A 274 0.64 20.27 0.24
N MET A 275 0.39 20.16 1.54
CA MET A 275 -0.46 19.10 2.12
C MET A 275 -1.93 19.18 1.70
N ASP A 276 -2.49 20.38 1.55
CA ASP A 276 -3.85 20.50 1.03
C ASP A 276 -3.91 20.04 -0.43
N GLY A 277 -2.88 20.34 -1.21
CA GLY A 277 -2.75 19.85 -2.57
C GLY A 277 -2.64 18.33 -2.66
N VAL A 278 -1.87 17.72 -1.75
CA VAL A 278 -1.79 16.26 -1.61
C VAL A 278 -3.16 15.67 -1.37
N LYS A 279 -3.89 16.17 -0.38
CA LYS A 279 -5.21 15.64 -0.03
C LYS A 279 -6.19 15.79 -1.19
N ILE A 280 -6.21 16.94 -1.87
CA ILE A 280 -7.06 17.15 -3.05
C ILE A 280 -6.72 16.15 -4.16
N GLY A 281 -5.44 15.99 -4.50
CA GLY A 281 -4.98 15.05 -5.53
C GLY A 281 -5.33 13.60 -5.20
N VAL A 282 -5.08 13.18 -3.95
CA VAL A 282 -5.38 11.81 -3.49
C VAL A 282 -6.89 11.54 -3.47
N LEU A 283 -7.69 12.46 -2.93
CA LEU A 283 -9.14 12.29 -2.84
C LEU A 283 -9.80 12.28 -4.22
N SER A 284 -9.43 13.20 -5.10
CA SER A 284 -9.97 13.27 -6.47
C SER A 284 -9.53 12.07 -7.31
N GLY A 285 -8.24 11.70 -7.28
CA GLY A 285 -7.73 10.51 -7.96
C GLY A 285 -8.40 9.23 -7.48
N SER A 286 -8.52 9.05 -6.16
CA SER A 286 -9.16 7.85 -5.58
C SER A 286 -10.65 7.80 -5.89
N LEU A 287 -11.35 8.94 -5.90
CA LEU A 287 -12.77 9.01 -6.27
C LEU A 287 -12.98 8.65 -7.73
N LEU A 288 -12.18 9.19 -8.66
CA LEU A 288 -12.26 8.85 -10.08
C LEU A 288 -11.97 7.36 -10.31
N SER A 289 -10.90 6.84 -9.71
CA SER A 289 -10.56 5.40 -9.76
C SER A 289 -11.70 4.53 -9.24
N THR A 290 -12.33 4.94 -8.13
CA THR A 290 -13.48 4.22 -7.56
C THR A 290 -14.66 4.22 -8.51
N LEU A 291 -15.08 5.39 -9.02
CA LEU A 291 -16.25 5.50 -9.88
C LEU A 291 -16.05 4.72 -11.19
N PHE A 292 -14.94 4.96 -11.88
CA PHE A 292 -14.67 4.32 -13.17
C PHE A 292 -14.44 2.80 -13.02
N GLY A 293 -13.66 2.38 -12.02
CA GLY A 293 -13.43 0.96 -11.76
C GLY A 293 -14.72 0.22 -11.39
N TYR A 294 -15.53 0.82 -10.51
CA TYR A 294 -16.81 0.25 -10.08
C TYR A 294 -17.80 0.14 -11.24
N PHE A 295 -18.06 1.22 -11.98
CA PHE A 295 -19.03 1.20 -13.08
C PHE A 295 -18.58 0.30 -14.23
N LEU A 296 -17.29 0.30 -14.59
CA LEU A 296 -16.78 -0.57 -15.65
C LEU A 296 -16.97 -2.05 -15.31
N LEU A 297 -16.68 -2.45 -14.07
CA LEU A 297 -16.91 -3.82 -13.62
C LEU A 297 -18.41 -4.14 -13.48
N LEU A 298 -19.23 -3.18 -13.04
CA LEU A 298 -20.67 -3.35 -12.91
C LEU A 298 -21.34 -3.67 -14.26
N PHE A 299 -20.94 -2.97 -15.33
CA PHE A 299 -21.53 -3.16 -16.65
C PHE A 299 -20.97 -4.37 -17.41
N THR A 300 -19.71 -4.74 -17.14
CA THR A 300 -19.04 -5.82 -17.88
C THR A 300 -19.28 -7.19 -17.27
N SER A 301 -19.34 -7.28 -15.93
CA SER A 301 -19.51 -8.56 -15.27
C SER A 301 -20.95 -9.06 -15.35
N LYS A 302 -21.15 -10.13 -16.12
CA LYS A 302 -22.39 -10.91 -16.11
C LYS A 302 -22.59 -11.53 -14.73
N LYS A 303 -23.83 -11.47 -14.23
CA LYS A 303 -24.23 -11.97 -12.91
C LYS A 303 -24.25 -13.50 -12.90
#